data_AF-A0A818DSL9-F1
#
_entry.id   AF-A0A818DSL9-F1
#
_cell.length_a   1.000
_cell.length_b   1.000
_cell.length_c   1.000
_cell.angle_alpha   90.00
_cell.angle_beta   90.00
_cell.angle_gamma   90.00
#
_symmetry.space_group_name_H-M   'P 1'
#
loop_
_entity.id
_entity.type
_entity.pdbx_description
1 polymer ?
#
loop_
_entity_poly.entity_id
_entity_poly.type
_entity_poly.pdbx_seq_one_letter_code
_entity_poly.pdbx_strand_id
1 'polypeptide(L)'
;MLKTLHIAATEGHSSIIKLLLEQNCDLQASNMISWLPIHCAAERGRYNSVQVLIENRSPIDPVDKNQQIPLHLAARNGHSEVVKLLLKNGAIINKRTTNGDNCLDLAISSNQHNVAEILVNNRDWELILRNAQYDKQTDNWDTPLRKLIRKMPDIALIVLNKCCIVITKNKSEQSSLDDENKHEKKKKKPKKSIQENLLELQENLHSSNIETSGLTQDETQLQKLTLVYTYEFLDDQFLLQEWIKEKPDIYFEPDGRLYPGIFTNILDRKLLQLNHPFTLMVEKKREKLLDHPLVHSLLDYKWKLYARYVYYFNFLFYLLFVASLTTYVFITFAPYCFGITHEQMKELTCYELCTFIKNNQTDSINNLQSRINIIHIFQWFVIILASIQIVKEFSQIISERLDYINLENAVELSAFILAILFTVDFNTCSKEIGYRCVIQWQLGALGVFLTWFALVLFMKKFPSFGIYVVMLTDILHTFSRFFLVFFLFIIGFALAFHMLLQNHNPFQHFGNSLLKTCVMMIGEFEYEG
;
A
#
# COMPACT_ATOMS: atom_id res chain seq x y z
N MET A 1 -46.51 3.81 37.22
CA MET A 1 -46.08 5.17 36.85
C MET A 1 -44.72 5.15 36.15
N LEU A 2 -43.67 4.65 36.79
CA LEU A 2 -42.34 4.54 36.16
C LEU A 2 -42.36 3.69 34.88
N LYS A 3 -42.92 2.47 34.95
CA LYS A 3 -43.06 1.57 33.79
C LYS A 3 -43.97 2.14 32.69
N THR A 4 -44.96 2.97 33.04
CA THR A 4 -45.95 3.48 32.08
C THR A 4 -45.36 4.55 31.16
N LEU A 5 -44.50 5.44 31.67
CA LEU A 5 -43.82 6.43 30.84
C LEU A 5 -42.83 5.78 29.86
N HIS A 6 -42.08 4.76 30.30
CA HIS A 6 -41.17 4.00 29.43
C HIS A 6 -41.92 3.28 28.31
N ILE A 7 -43.06 2.65 28.60
CA ILE A 7 -43.89 1.99 27.59
C ILE A 7 -44.44 3.01 26.59
N ALA A 8 -44.97 4.14 27.07
CA ALA A 8 -45.48 5.20 26.20
C ALA A 8 -44.40 5.76 25.26
N ALA A 9 -43.16 5.93 25.76
CA ALA A 9 -42.00 6.35 24.98
C ALA A 9 -41.55 5.30 23.95
N THR A 10 -41.60 4.01 24.31
CA THR A 10 -41.25 2.88 23.42
C THR A 10 -42.24 2.78 22.25
N GLU A 11 -43.53 2.89 22.53
CA GLU A 11 -44.59 2.79 21.52
C GLU A 11 -44.80 4.07 20.72
N GLY A 12 -44.28 5.20 21.20
CA GLY A 12 -44.31 6.47 20.48
C GLY A 12 -45.56 7.31 20.75
N HIS A 13 -46.28 7.05 21.83
CA HIS A 13 -47.53 7.74 22.18
C HIS A 13 -47.26 9.12 22.81
N SER A 14 -46.84 10.07 21.98
CA SER A 14 -46.47 11.43 22.42
C SER A 14 -47.57 12.17 23.19
N SER A 15 -48.85 11.95 22.86
CA SER A 15 -49.98 12.52 23.61
C SER A 15 -50.07 11.99 25.04
N ILE A 16 -49.84 10.68 25.22
CA ILE A 16 -49.83 10.05 26.55
C ILE A 16 -48.61 10.54 27.35
N ILE A 17 -47.46 10.70 26.70
CA ILE A 17 -46.27 11.27 27.33
C ILE A 17 -46.57 12.69 27.84
N LYS A 18 -47.20 13.55 27.05
CA LYS A 18 -47.60 14.91 27.49
C LYS A 18 -48.52 14.88 28.71
N LEU A 19 -49.57 14.04 28.69
CA LEU A 19 -50.48 13.89 29.82
C LEU A 19 -49.78 13.39 31.08
N LEU A 20 -48.85 12.43 30.96
CA LEU A 20 -48.07 11.92 32.09
C LEU A 20 -47.12 12.97 32.66
N LEU A 21 -46.58 13.84 31.80
CA LEU A 21 -45.72 14.96 32.19
C LEU A 21 -46.49 16.06 32.92
N GLU A 22 -47.73 16.35 32.50
CA GLU A 22 -48.65 17.27 33.19
C GLU A 22 -48.98 16.79 34.62
N GLN A 23 -48.91 15.48 34.87
CA GLN A 23 -49.10 14.87 36.19
C GLN A 23 -47.81 14.81 37.04
N ASN A 24 -46.78 15.61 36.72
CA ASN A 24 -45.49 15.65 37.42
C ASN A 24 -44.76 14.28 37.50
N CYS A 25 -44.87 13.46 36.46
CA CYS A 25 -44.11 12.20 36.39
C CYS A 25 -42.60 12.49 36.28
N ASP A 26 -41.78 11.76 37.04
CA ASP A 26 -40.32 11.89 37.00
C ASP A 26 -39.76 11.39 35.65
N LEU A 27 -39.12 12.32 34.93
CA LEU A 27 -38.46 12.10 33.63
C LEU A 27 -37.09 11.42 33.76
N GLN A 28 -36.46 11.53 34.92
CA GLN A 28 -35.13 11.01 35.20
C GLN A 28 -35.15 9.57 35.67
N ALA A 29 -36.34 9.04 35.91
CA ALA A 29 -36.46 7.75 36.49
C ALA A 29 -36.06 6.66 35.49
N SER A 30 -35.20 5.77 35.94
CA SER A 30 -34.55 4.79 35.09
C SER A 30 -35.10 3.38 35.31
N ASN A 31 -35.06 2.55 34.27
CA ASN A 31 -35.44 1.14 34.35
C ASN A 31 -34.30 0.24 34.89
N MET A 32 -34.47 -1.08 34.89
CA MET A 32 -33.46 -2.02 35.41
C MET A 32 -32.12 -2.01 34.65
N ILE A 33 -32.06 -1.43 33.45
CA ILE A 33 -30.85 -1.27 32.62
C ILE A 33 -30.35 0.19 32.67
N SER A 34 -30.86 0.97 33.63
CA SER A 34 -30.65 2.42 33.76
C SER A 34 -31.03 3.23 32.52
N TRP A 35 -31.96 2.72 31.70
CA TRP A 35 -32.53 3.50 30.60
C TRP A 35 -33.58 4.47 31.14
N LEU A 36 -33.45 5.71 30.74
CA LEU A 36 -34.51 6.72 30.80
C LEU A 36 -35.53 6.54 29.65
N PRO A 37 -36.73 7.14 29.74
CA PRO A 37 -37.73 7.10 28.66
C PRO A 37 -37.17 7.54 27.29
N ILE A 38 -36.23 8.48 27.26
CA ILE A 38 -35.57 8.94 26.03
C ILE A 38 -34.72 7.85 25.35
N HIS A 39 -34.10 6.93 26.11
CA HIS A 39 -33.39 5.79 25.53
C HIS A 39 -34.35 4.85 24.78
N CYS A 40 -35.49 4.53 25.40
CA CYS A 40 -36.50 3.68 24.77
C CYS A 40 -37.07 4.31 23.50
N ALA A 41 -37.37 5.62 23.54
CA ALA A 41 -37.86 6.35 22.37
C ALA A 41 -36.80 6.41 21.26
N ALA A 42 -35.53 6.60 21.60
CA ALA A 42 -34.42 6.66 20.65
C ALA A 42 -34.12 5.29 20.01
N GLU A 43 -34.13 4.22 20.80
CA GLU A 43 -33.96 2.84 20.32
C GLU A 43 -35.05 2.48 19.28
N ARG A 44 -36.30 2.88 19.53
CA ARG A 44 -37.44 2.60 18.64
C ARG A 44 -37.68 3.64 17.56
N GLY A 45 -36.87 4.70 17.49
CA GLY A 45 -36.98 5.72 16.45
C GLY A 45 -38.21 6.61 16.56
N ARG A 46 -38.78 6.75 17.77
CA ARG A 46 -40.04 7.49 17.99
C ARG A 46 -39.79 9.00 18.04
N TYR A 47 -39.60 9.63 16.88
CA TYR A 47 -39.29 11.06 16.73
C TYR A 47 -40.16 11.98 17.61
N ASN A 48 -41.49 11.87 17.51
CA ASN A 48 -42.41 12.74 18.27
C ASN A 48 -42.26 12.56 19.79
N SER A 49 -41.93 11.35 20.25
CA SER A 49 -41.73 11.10 21.68
C SER A 49 -40.40 11.67 22.16
N VAL A 50 -39.32 11.51 21.39
CA VAL A 50 -38.03 12.14 21.69
C VAL A 50 -38.17 13.66 21.73
N GLN A 51 -38.88 14.24 20.76
CA GLN A 51 -39.12 15.69 20.72
C GLN A 51 -39.82 16.19 21.99
N VAL A 52 -40.94 15.58 22.38
CA VAL A 52 -41.68 15.96 23.59
C VAL A 52 -40.84 15.81 24.85
N LEU A 53 -40.03 14.74 24.95
CA LEU A 53 -39.16 14.52 26.10
C LEU A 53 -38.09 15.62 26.22
N ILE A 54 -37.45 16.00 25.11
CA ILE A 54 -36.45 17.07 25.09
C ILE A 54 -37.07 18.44 25.41
N GLU A 55 -38.25 18.73 24.85
CA GLU A 55 -38.99 19.97 25.12
C GLU A 55 -39.31 20.14 26.62
N ASN A 56 -39.55 19.02 27.32
CA ASN A 56 -39.81 18.99 28.77
C ASN A 56 -38.54 18.82 29.63
N ARG A 57 -37.37 19.21 29.11
CA ARG A 57 -36.08 19.22 29.82
C ARG A 57 -35.59 17.83 30.27
N SER A 58 -35.96 16.76 29.56
CA SER A 58 -35.29 15.47 29.69
C SER A 58 -33.80 15.65 29.37
N PRO A 59 -32.88 14.98 30.10
CA PRO A 59 -31.47 15.02 29.78
C PRO A 59 -31.25 14.39 28.40
N ILE A 60 -30.35 14.98 27.62
CA ILE A 60 -30.08 14.58 26.23
C ILE A 60 -29.07 13.43 26.17
N ASP A 61 -28.07 13.48 27.07
CA ASP A 61 -26.98 12.50 27.15
C ASP A 61 -26.98 11.68 28.46
N PRO A 62 -28.12 11.12 28.92
CA PRO A 62 -28.09 10.17 30.03
C PRO A 62 -27.33 8.92 29.60
N VAL A 63 -26.58 8.33 30.53
CA VAL A 63 -25.79 7.12 30.27
C VAL A 63 -26.47 5.89 30.85
N ASP A 64 -26.49 4.81 30.09
CA ASP A 64 -26.94 3.51 30.58
C ASP A 64 -25.79 2.69 31.24
N LYS A 65 -26.10 1.46 31.66
CA LYS A 65 -25.11 0.53 32.25
C LYS A 65 -23.91 0.24 31.34
N ASN A 66 -24.08 0.36 30.03
CA ASN A 66 -23.05 0.15 29.01
C ASN A 66 -22.41 1.47 28.56
N GLN A 67 -22.65 2.57 29.27
CA GLN A 67 -22.25 3.94 28.89
C GLN A 67 -22.81 4.38 27.53
N GLN A 68 -23.92 3.78 27.09
CA GLN A 68 -24.61 4.20 25.88
C GLN A 68 -25.49 5.41 26.19
N ILE A 69 -25.56 6.34 25.24
CA ILE A 69 -26.44 7.51 25.27
C ILE A 69 -27.54 7.30 24.24
N PRO A 70 -28.66 8.04 24.28
CA PRO A 70 -29.75 7.88 23.31
C PRO A 70 -29.28 7.98 21.85
N LEU A 71 -28.24 8.78 21.57
CA LEU A 71 -27.63 8.89 20.24
C LEU A 71 -26.99 7.57 19.78
N HIS A 72 -26.34 6.80 20.66
CA HIS A 72 -25.78 5.48 20.34
C HIS A 72 -26.86 4.51 19.88
N LEU A 73 -28.00 4.48 20.58
CA LEU A 73 -29.12 3.59 20.28
C LEU A 73 -29.81 3.98 18.97
N ALA A 74 -30.06 5.27 18.76
CA ALA A 74 -30.63 5.78 17.51
C ALA A 74 -29.71 5.50 16.31
N ALA A 75 -28.39 5.66 16.50
CA ALA A 75 -27.42 5.43 15.44
C ALA A 75 -27.28 3.95 15.07
N ARG A 76 -27.23 3.06 16.07
CA ARG A 76 -27.20 1.61 15.88
C ARG A 76 -28.42 1.10 15.10
N ASN A 77 -29.60 1.63 15.41
CA ASN A 77 -30.86 1.16 14.83
C ASN A 77 -31.27 1.91 13.53
N GLY A 78 -30.46 2.86 13.05
CA GLY A 78 -30.69 3.51 11.77
C GLY A 78 -31.70 4.67 11.77
N HIS A 79 -32.04 5.22 12.93
CA HIS A 79 -33.10 6.23 13.06
C HIS A 79 -32.59 7.65 12.74
N SER A 80 -32.41 7.93 11.44
CA SER A 80 -31.82 9.18 10.92
C SER A 80 -32.47 10.47 11.46
N GLU A 81 -33.80 10.52 11.53
CA GLU A 81 -34.52 11.72 11.98
C GLU A 81 -34.36 11.96 13.49
N VAL A 82 -34.27 10.88 14.28
CA VAL A 82 -33.98 10.99 15.72
C VAL A 82 -32.54 11.44 15.94
N VAL A 83 -31.59 10.90 15.16
CA VAL A 83 -30.18 11.32 15.20
C VAL A 83 -30.05 12.82 14.90
N LYS A 84 -30.68 13.31 13.83
CA LYS A 84 -30.69 14.76 13.50
C LYS A 84 -31.25 15.61 14.65
N LEU A 85 -32.33 15.15 15.28
CA LEU A 85 -32.98 15.88 16.37
C LEU A 85 -32.09 15.91 17.64
N LEU A 86 -31.44 14.80 17.98
CA LEU A 86 -30.51 14.75 19.12
C LEU A 86 -29.29 15.65 18.88
N LEU A 87 -28.69 15.58 17.68
CA LEU A 87 -27.54 16.43 17.31
C LEU A 87 -27.90 17.92 17.34
N LYS A 88 -29.09 18.29 16.87
CA LYS A 88 -29.56 19.69 16.88
C LYS A 88 -29.70 20.26 18.30
N ASN A 89 -29.99 19.41 19.28
CA ASN A 89 -30.14 19.80 20.68
C ASN A 89 -28.82 19.68 21.48
N GLY A 90 -27.69 19.39 20.83
CA GLY A 90 -26.37 19.41 21.46
C GLY A 90 -25.92 18.10 22.08
N ALA A 91 -26.44 16.96 21.61
CA ALA A 91 -25.98 15.63 22.04
C ALA A 91 -24.47 15.45 21.79
N ILE A 92 -23.77 14.86 22.76
CA ILE A 92 -22.32 14.62 22.69
C ILE A 92 -22.01 13.47 21.72
N ILE A 93 -21.36 13.79 20.60
CA ILE A 93 -21.14 12.83 19.50
C ILE A 93 -19.93 11.92 19.72
N ASN A 94 -18.91 12.41 20.43
CA ASN A 94 -17.66 11.69 20.67
C ASN A 94 -17.71 10.79 21.91
N LYS A 95 -18.88 10.61 22.53
CA LYS A 95 -19.02 9.76 23.71
C LYS A 95 -18.70 8.31 23.32
N ARG A 96 -17.94 7.61 24.17
CA ARG A 96 -17.55 6.22 23.96
C ARG A 96 -18.41 5.31 24.82
N THR A 97 -18.79 4.16 24.27
CA THR A 97 -19.44 3.07 25.03
C THR A 97 -18.41 2.31 25.87
N THR A 98 -18.87 1.41 26.73
CA THR A 98 -17.99 0.45 27.47
C THR A 98 -17.06 -0.37 26.57
N ASN A 99 -17.45 -0.61 25.32
CA ASN A 99 -16.64 -1.31 24.33
C ASN A 99 -15.67 -0.39 23.56
N GLY A 100 -15.70 0.92 23.81
CA GLY A 100 -14.91 1.91 23.09
C GLY A 100 -15.52 2.38 21.77
N ASP A 101 -16.65 1.82 21.35
CA ASP A 101 -17.36 2.27 20.14
C ASP A 101 -17.92 3.69 20.33
N ASN A 102 -17.79 4.54 19.30
CA ASN A 102 -18.54 5.79 19.19
C ASN A 102 -19.88 5.56 18.44
N CYS A 103 -20.72 6.60 18.30
CA CYS A 103 -21.98 6.47 17.57
C CYS A 103 -21.84 6.15 16.08
N LEU A 104 -20.74 6.57 15.44
CA LEU A 104 -20.43 6.25 14.06
C LEU A 104 -20.01 4.78 13.90
N ASP A 105 -19.21 4.23 14.81
CA ASP A 105 -18.80 2.82 14.85
C ASP A 105 -20.01 1.90 15.00
N LEU A 106 -20.98 2.30 15.82
CA LEU A 106 -22.25 1.59 15.96
C LEU A 106 -23.11 1.65 14.68
N ALA A 107 -23.14 2.80 14.00
CA ALA A 107 -23.81 2.93 12.71
C ALA A 107 -23.11 2.09 11.62
N ILE A 108 -21.77 2.08 11.59
CA ILE A 108 -20.97 1.28 10.65
C ILE A 108 -21.13 -0.22 10.91
N SER A 109 -21.07 -0.65 12.16
CA SER A 109 -21.22 -2.06 12.52
C SER A 109 -22.61 -2.59 12.15
N SER A 110 -23.63 -1.75 12.26
CA SER A 110 -25.03 -2.05 11.94
C SER A 110 -25.45 -1.70 10.50
N ASN A 111 -24.50 -1.31 9.64
CA ASN A 111 -24.70 -0.99 8.22
C ASN A 111 -25.69 0.16 7.92
N GLN A 112 -25.74 1.16 8.80
CA GLN A 112 -26.68 2.29 8.73
C GLN A 112 -26.10 3.47 7.96
N HIS A 113 -26.25 3.43 6.64
CA HIS A 113 -25.65 4.41 5.70
C HIS A 113 -26.14 5.84 5.95
N ASN A 114 -27.45 6.06 5.98
CA ASN A 114 -28.04 7.40 6.14
C ASN A 114 -27.60 8.08 7.44
N VAL A 115 -27.51 7.30 8.53
CA VAL A 115 -27.05 7.82 9.83
C VAL A 115 -25.57 8.19 9.76
N ALA A 116 -24.72 7.32 9.21
CA ALA A 116 -23.30 7.59 9.10
C ALA A 116 -23.02 8.83 8.22
N GLU A 117 -23.78 9.03 7.14
CA GLU A 117 -23.73 10.25 6.34
C GLU A 117 -24.09 11.51 7.15
N ILE A 118 -25.17 11.47 7.94
CA ILE A 118 -25.58 12.59 8.81
C ILE A 118 -24.51 12.90 9.85
N LEU A 119 -23.90 11.88 10.45
CA LEU A 119 -22.86 12.03 11.46
C LEU A 119 -21.60 12.67 10.86
N VAL A 120 -21.16 12.20 9.68
CA VAL A 120 -20.01 12.77 8.97
C VAL A 120 -20.30 14.19 8.49
N ASN A 121 -21.55 14.51 8.15
CA ASN A 121 -21.94 15.85 7.71
C ASN A 121 -22.08 16.88 8.84
N ASN A 122 -22.01 16.45 10.11
CA ASN A 122 -22.07 17.39 11.23
C ASN A 122 -20.79 18.26 11.34
N ARG A 123 -20.87 19.36 12.09
CA ARG A 123 -19.75 20.28 12.32
C ARG A 123 -18.60 19.63 13.09
N ASP A 124 -18.94 18.76 14.04
CA ASP A 124 -17.97 18.13 14.94
C ASP A 124 -17.49 16.75 14.44
N TRP A 125 -17.55 16.51 13.12
CA TRP A 125 -17.21 15.23 12.50
C TRP A 125 -15.76 14.78 12.76
N GLU A 126 -14.83 15.73 12.89
CA GLU A 126 -13.42 15.45 13.19
C GLU A 126 -13.25 14.75 14.55
N LEU A 127 -14.00 15.18 15.57
CA LEU A 127 -13.96 14.59 16.90
C LEU A 127 -14.43 13.13 16.90
N ILE A 128 -15.34 12.78 15.99
CA ILE A 128 -15.85 11.42 15.84
C ILE A 128 -14.76 10.52 15.25
N LEU A 129 -14.04 11.01 14.24
CA LEU A 129 -13.03 10.23 13.51
C LEU A 129 -11.72 10.05 14.26
N ARG A 130 -11.39 10.93 15.23
CA ARG A 130 -10.22 10.79 16.12
C ARG A 130 -10.29 9.58 17.07
N ASN A 131 -11.43 8.88 17.13
CA ASN A 131 -11.55 7.70 17.98
C ASN A 131 -10.63 6.56 17.51
N ALA A 132 -10.11 5.79 18.47
CA ALA A 132 -9.41 4.54 18.21
C ALA A 132 -9.97 3.45 19.11
N GLN A 133 -10.30 2.31 18.50
CA GLN A 133 -10.93 1.20 19.19
C GLN A 133 -10.13 -0.08 19.00
N TYR A 134 -9.95 -0.81 20.09
CA TYR A 134 -9.40 -2.15 20.04
C TYR A 134 -10.51 -3.17 19.76
N ASP A 135 -10.46 -3.80 18.59
CA ASP A 135 -11.36 -4.87 18.21
C ASP A 135 -10.82 -6.22 18.73
N LYS A 136 -11.54 -6.79 19.70
CA LYS A 136 -11.21 -8.09 20.32
C LYS A 136 -11.27 -9.26 19.34
N GLN A 137 -11.99 -9.14 18.23
CA GLN A 137 -12.12 -10.21 17.24
C GLN A 137 -10.89 -10.31 16.34
N THR A 138 -10.33 -9.18 15.98
CA THR A 138 -9.15 -9.09 15.10
C THR A 138 -7.85 -8.85 15.86
N ASP A 139 -7.90 -8.77 17.19
CA ASP A 139 -6.78 -8.43 18.09
C ASP A 139 -6.07 -7.11 17.70
N ASN A 140 -6.83 -6.16 17.14
CA ASN A 140 -6.25 -5.00 16.44
C ASN A 140 -6.91 -3.67 16.79
N TRP A 141 -6.11 -2.61 16.75
CA TRP A 141 -6.59 -1.23 16.83
C TRP A 141 -7.15 -0.78 15.48
N ASP A 142 -8.36 -0.24 15.53
CA ASP A 142 -9.15 0.17 14.39
C ASP A 142 -9.62 1.61 14.55
N THR A 143 -9.66 2.34 13.45
CA THR A 143 -10.16 3.71 13.41
C THR A 143 -11.50 3.75 12.66
N PRO A 144 -12.38 4.71 12.97
CA PRO A 144 -13.64 4.87 12.26
C PRO A 144 -13.44 4.98 10.74
N LEU A 145 -12.38 5.66 10.27
CA LEU A 145 -12.07 5.74 8.83
C LEU A 145 -11.72 4.37 8.23
N ARG A 146 -10.89 3.56 8.91
CA ARG A 146 -10.56 2.20 8.45
C ARG A 146 -11.82 1.32 8.39
N LYS A 147 -12.71 1.42 9.37
CA LYS A 147 -14.02 0.75 9.34
C LYS A 147 -14.90 1.22 8.18
N LEU A 148 -14.92 2.52 7.89
CA LEU A 148 -15.63 3.07 6.73
C LEU A 148 -15.07 2.51 5.41
N ILE A 149 -13.76 2.47 5.23
CA ILE A 149 -13.13 1.90 4.01
C ILE A 149 -13.55 0.44 3.81
N ARG A 150 -13.62 -0.35 4.88
CA ARG A 150 -14.02 -1.76 4.81
C ARG A 150 -15.51 -1.92 4.49
N LYS A 151 -16.39 -1.24 5.24
CA LYS A 151 -17.85 -1.48 5.18
C LYS A 151 -18.63 -0.50 4.29
N MET A 152 -18.31 0.79 4.30
CA MET A 152 -19.06 1.87 3.65
C MET A 152 -18.14 2.85 2.91
N PRO A 153 -17.67 2.50 1.69
CA PRO A 153 -16.70 3.30 0.95
C PRO A 153 -17.24 4.66 0.49
N ASP A 154 -18.54 4.77 0.21
CA ASP A 154 -19.15 6.01 -0.27
C ASP A 154 -19.09 7.11 0.80
N ILE A 155 -19.23 6.73 2.07
CA ILE A 155 -19.11 7.66 3.21
C ILE A 155 -17.64 8.00 3.47
N ALA A 156 -16.73 7.05 3.28
CA ALA A 156 -15.29 7.33 3.33
C ALA A 156 -14.91 8.39 2.27
N LEU A 157 -15.51 8.34 1.07
CA LEU A 157 -15.28 9.34 0.03
C LEU A 157 -15.73 10.73 0.47
N ILE A 158 -16.88 10.85 1.14
CA ILE A 158 -17.35 12.13 1.72
C ILE A 158 -16.34 12.67 2.74
N VAL A 159 -15.78 11.81 3.59
CA VAL A 159 -14.73 12.19 4.54
C VAL A 159 -13.50 12.73 3.80
N LEU A 160 -13.02 12.04 2.76
CA LEU A 160 -11.85 12.48 1.98
C LEU A 160 -12.10 13.81 1.25
N ASN A 161 -13.31 14.01 0.73
CA ASN A 161 -13.72 15.29 0.11
C ASN A 161 -13.66 16.44 1.13
N LYS A 162 -14.09 16.21 2.37
CA LYS A 162 -14.03 17.22 3.45
C LYS A 162 -12.60 17.58 3.86
N CYS A 163 -11.64 16.69 3.68
CA CYS A 163 -10.22 16.97 3.90
C CYS A 163 -9.60 17.85 2.79
N CYS A 164 -10.33 18.12 1.70
CA CYS A 164 -9.89 19.01 0.63
C CYS A 164 -10.48 20.42 0.86
N ILE A 165 -9.65 21.38 1.26
CA ILE A 165 -10.07 22.76 1.52
C ILE A 165 -9.70 23.62 0.32
N VAL A 166 -10.68 24.24 -0.32
CA VAL A 166 -10.45 25.21 -1.39
C VAL A 166 -10.30 26.60 -0.79
N ILE A 167 -9.11 27.19 -0.88
CA ILE A 167 -8.90 28.59 -0.48
C ILE A 167 -8.95 29.46 -1.74
N THR A 168 -10.01 30.27 -1.85
CA THR A 168 -10.09 31.37 -2.82
C THR A 168 -9.30 32.55 -2.28
N LYS A 169 -8.12 32.83 -2.85
CA LYS A 169 -7.45 34.11 -2.57
C LYS A 169 -8.18 35.22 -3.31
N ASN A 170 -9.12 35.88 -2.65
CA ASN A 170 -9.61 37.17 -3.11
C ASN A 170 -8.51 38.20 -2.85
N LYS A 171 -8.00 38.83 -3.91
CA LYS A 171 -7.18 40.05 -3.80
C LYS A 171 -8.07 41.21 -3.32
N SER A 172 -8.50 41.20 -2.06
CA SER A 172 -9.15 42.35 -1.41
C SER A 172 -9.29 42.23 0.11
N GLU A 173 -8.37 41.57 0.82
CA GLU A 173 -8.28 41.67 2.29
C GLU A 173 -6.82 41.75 2.73
N GLN A 174 -6.11 42.75 2.18
CA GLN A 174 -4.79 43.16 2.67
C GLN A 174 -4.75 44.67 3.01
N SER A 175 -5.93 45.26 3.25
CA SER A 175 -6.08 46.64 3.73
C SER A 175 -7.37 46.81 4.55
N SER A 176 -7.36 46.29 5.77
CA SER A 176 -8.22 46.69 6.91
C SER A 176 -7.96 45.72 8.07
N LEU A 177 -6.73 45.73 8.56
CA LEU A 177 -6.36 45.08 9.82
C LEU A 177 -5.98 46.10 10.91
N ASP A 178 -6.27 47.37 10.65
CA ASP A 178 -6.25 48.42 11.66
C ASP A 178 -7.68 48.97 11.74
N ASP A 179 -8.24 48.96 12.95
CA ASP A 179 -9.56 49.45 13.35
C ASP A 179 -10.78 48.54 13.10
N GLU A 180 -11.00 47.57 14.00
CA GLU A 180 -12.22 47.56 14.83
C GLU A 180 -12.19 46.42 15.88
N ASN A 181 -11.48 46.71 16.97
CA ASN A 181 -11.62 46.01 18.23
C ASN A 181 -12.75 46.71 19.03
N LYS A 182 -14.03 46.35 18.80
CA LYS A 182 -15.13 46.38 19.80
C LYS A 182 -16.51 46.14 19.18
N HIS A 183 -17.30 45.35 19.91
CA HIS A 183 -18.76 45.18 19.82
C HIS A 183 -19.33 44.31 18.67
N GLU A 184 -19.79 43.11 19.06
CA GLU A 184 -21.22 42.81 19.26
C GLU A 184 -21.62 41.43 18.72
N LYS A 185 -22.20 40.63 19.62
CA LYS A 185 -23.01 39.45 19.34
C LYS A 185 -24.09 39.78 18.31
N LYS A 186 -24.17 39.04 17.19
CA LYS A 186 -25.45 38.76 16.51
C LYS A 186 -25.37 37.59 15.52
N LYS A 187 -26.32 36.67 15.72
CA LYS A 187 -26.72 35.56 14.84
C LYS A 187 -26.64 35.95 13.35
N LYS A 188 -25.96 35.14 12.52
CA LYS A 188 -26.22 35.05 11.07
C LYS A 188 -26.44 33.58 10.69
N LYS A 189 -27.58 33.33 10.04
CA LYS A 189 -28.02 32.04 9.47
C LYS A 189 -27.00 31.52 8.44
N PRO A 190 -26.89 30.21 8.21
CA PRO A 190 -25.99 29.66 7.20
C PRO A 190 -26.47 30.06 5.80
N LYS A 191 -25.59 30.70 5.02
CA LYS A 191 -25.75 30.80 3.56
C LYS A 191 -25.76 29.37 3.01
N LYS A 192 -26.90 28.96 2.43
CA LYS A 192 -27.01 27.82 1.52
C LYS A 192 -26.07 28.04 0.32
N SER A 193 -25.72 26.95 -0.38
CA SER A 193 -25.10 26.88 -1.72
C SER A 193 -23.56 26.82 -1.87
N ILE A 194 -22.78 26.40 -0.86
CA ILE A 194 -21.34 26.06 -1.11
C ILE A 194 -21.18 24.64 -1.70
N GLN A 195 -22.13 23.75 -1.42
CA GLN A 195 -22.07 22.34 -1.85
C GLN A 195 -22.61 22.11 -3.26
N GLU A 196 -23.52 22.96 -3.75
CA GLU A 196 -24.01 22.95 -5.15
C GLU A 196 -22.92 23.38 -6.13
N ASN A 197 -22.12 24.39 -5.76
CA ASN A 197 -20.98 24.83 -6.58
C ASN A 197 -19.87 23.77 -6.71
N LEU A 198 -19.75 22.85 -5.74
CA LEU A 198 -18.73 21.80 -5.79
C LEU A 198 -19.08 20.70 -6.81
N LEU A 199 -20.37 20.40 -6.98
CA LEU A 199 -20.87 19.42 -7.93
C LEU A 199 -20.80 19.97 -9.37
N GLU A 200 -21.20 21.23 -9.58
CA GLU A 200 -21.07 21.91 -10.88
C GLU A 200 -19.60 22.06 -11.31
N LEU A 201 -18.68 22.32 -10.37
CA LEU A 201 -17.24 22.41 -10.69
C LEU A 201 -16.61 21.05 -11.01
N GLN A 202 -17.09 19.96 -10.41
CA GLN A 202 -16.64 18.61 -10.74
C GLN A 202 -17.17 18.11 -12.09
N GLU A 203 -18.42 18.42 -12.45
CA GLU A 203 -18.97 18.14 -13.80
C GLU A 203 -18.21 18.92 -14.89
N ASN A 204 -17.87 20.19 -14.64
CA ASN A 204 -17.13 21.02 -15.59
C ASN A 204 -15.66 20.60 -15.80
N LEU A 205 -15.05 19.93 -14.81
CA LEU A 205 -13.70 19.35 -14.93
C LEU A 205 -13.69 18.02 -15.69
N HIS A 206 -14.80 17.28 -15.73
CA HIS A 206 -14.92 16.05 -16.54
C HIS A 206 -15.32 16.33 -18.00
N SER A 207 -15.97 17.47 -18.28
CA SER A 207 -16.41 17.83 -19.64
C SER A 207 -15.36 18.57 -20.49
N SER A 208 -14.22 18.99 -19.91
CA SER A 208 -13.18 19.75 -20.61
C SER A 208 -12.06 18.86 -21.17
N ASN A 209 -12.44 17.93 -22.05
CA ASN A 209 -11.55 17.27 -23.02
C ASN A 209 -11.89 17.80 -24.43
N ILE A 210 -11.71 19.10 -24.70
CA ILE A 210 -11.76 19.63 -26.08
C ILE A 210 -10.68 20.72 -26.26
N GLU A 211 -9.67 20.31 -27.02
CA GLU A 211 -8.92 21.05 -28.04
C GLU A 211 -8.47 22.50 -27.74
N THR A 212 -7.15 22.61 -27.59
CA THR A 212 -6.39 23.84 -27.77
C THR A 212 -6.55 24.39 -29.19
N SER A 213 -7.37 25.42 -29.40
CA SER A 213 -7.04 26.49 -30.36
C SER A 213 -8.03 27.66 -30.28
N GLY A 214 -7.48 28.84 -30.00
CA GLY A 214 -8.04 30.14 -30.36
C GLY A 214 -9.23 30.64 -29.54
N LEU A 215 -9.00 31.62 -28.66
CA LEU A 215 -9.77 32.87 -28.55
C LEU A 215 -9.18 33.80 -27.46
N THR A 216 -8.62 34.91 -27.96
CA THR A 216 -8.57 36.29 -27.43
C THR A 216 -8.64 36.55 -25.90
N GLN A 217 -7.47 36.78 -25.32
CA GLN A 217 -7.02 37.86 -24.40
C GLN A 217 -7.92 38.60 -23.37
N ASP A 218 -9.18 38.25 -23.10
CA ASP A 218 -10.03 39.02 -22.16
C ASP A 218 -10.56 38.29 -20.89
N GLU A 219 -9.94 37.18 -20.47
CA GLU A 219 -10.28 36.49 -19.20
C GLU A 219 -9.08 36.33 -18.25
N THR A 220 -8.32 37.40 -18.02
CA THR A 220 -7.24 37.42 -17.01
C THR A 220 -7.72 37.84 -15.61
N GLN A 221 -8.79 37.21 -15.13
CA GLN A 221 -9.05 37.04 -13.70
C GLN A 221 -9.12 35.55 -13.36
N LEU A 222 -8.05 34.81 -13.67
CA LEU A 222 -7.88 33.47 -13.11
C LEU A 222 -7.62 33.64 -11.60
N GLN A 223 -8.70 33.62 -10.81
CA GLN A 223 -8.67 33.49 -9.36
C GLN A 223 -7.68 32.36 -9.03
N LYS A 224 -6.58 32.68 -8.34
CA LYS A 224 -5.59 31.68 -7.94
C LYS A 224 -6.18 30.83 -6.80
N LEU A 225 -7.02 29.87 -7.18
CA LEU A 225 -7.55 28.83 -6.32
C LEU A 225 -6.38 28.02 -5.79
N THR A 226 -6.20 28.01 -4.48
CA THR A 226 -5.18 27.19 -3.81
C THR A 226 -5.91 26.06 -3.09
N LEU A 227 -5.72 24.82 -3.55
CA LEU A 227 -6.24 23.64 -2.86
C LEU A 227 -5.28 23.26 -1.73
N VAL A 228 -5.81 23.17 -0.50
CA VAL A 228 -5.09 22.68 0.68
C VAL A 228 -5.61 21.30 1.04
N TYR A 229 -4.70 20.34 1.13
CA TYR A 229 -4.99 18.95 1.46
C TYR A 229 -4.58 18.67 2.91
N THR A 230 -5.50 18.15 3.73
CA THR A 230 -5.19 17.66 5.08
C THR A 230 -5.06 16.13 5.07
N TYR A 231 -3.95 15.61 5.59
CA TYR A 231 -3.61 14.18 5.53
C TYR A 231 -3.82 13.43 6.86
N GLU A 232 -4.35 14.11 7.87
CA GLU A 232 -4.40 13.66 9.26
C GLU A 232 -5.01 12.26 9.45
N PHE A 233 -6.08 11.93 8.75
CA PHE A 233 -6.77 10.64 8.88
C PHE A 233 -6.18 9.52 7.99
N LEU A 234 -5.32 9.87 7.03
CA LEU A 234 -4.67 8.92 6.12
C LEU A 234 -3.29 8.49 6.60
N ASP A 235 -2.66 9.26 7.51
CA ASP A 235 -1.34 8.96 8.05
C ASP A 235 -1.41 8.56 9.53
N ASP A 236 -1.14 7.27 9.79
CA ASP A 236 -1.18 6.70 11.12
C ASP A 236 -0.12 7.30 12.08
N GLN A 237 0.88 8.01 11.55
CA GLN A 237 1.92 8.66 12.34
C GLN A 237 1.37 9.72 13.30
N PHE A 238 0.30 10.43 12.92
CA PHE A 238 -0.35 11.43 13.77
C PHE A 238 -1.19 10.80 14.88
N LEU A 239 -1.88 9.69 14.56
CA LEU A 239 -2.70 8.93 15.51
C LEU A 239 -1.85 8.34 16.64
N LEU A 240 -0.66 7.81 16.32
CA LEU A 240 0.31 7.28 17.29
C LEU A 240 0.69 8.31 18.37
N GLN A 241 0.84 9.59 18.01
CA GLN A 241 1.30 10.62 18.94
C GLN A 241 0.20 11.08 19.92
N GLU A 242 -1.07 11.03 19.52
CA GLU A 242 -2.23 11.27 20.39
C GLU A 242 -2.55 10.05 21.26
N TRP A 243 -2.42 8.83 20.75
CA TRP A 243 -2.65 7.59 21.51
C TRP A 243 -1.69 7.44 22.69
N ILE A 244 -0.43 7.85 22.50
CA ILE A 244 0.58 7.88 23.57
C ILE A 244 0.19 8.89 24.67
N LYS A 245 -0.56 9.95 24.34
CA LYS A 245 -0.99 10.99 25.30
C LYS A 245 -2.26 10.61 26.08
N GLU A 246 -3.20 9.86 25.50
CA GLU A 246 -4.49 9.54 26.16
C GLU A 246 -4.36 8.50 27.31
N LYS A 247 -3.30 7.68 27.34
CA LYS A 247 -3.04 6.72 28.44
C LYS A 247 -1.55 6.65 28.80
N PRO A 248 -1.00 7.69 29.47
CA PRO A 248 0.42 7.71 29.81
C PRO A 248 0.81 6.56 30.75
N ASP A 249 -0.07 6.18 31.68
CA ASP A 249 0.22 5.16 32.72
C ASP A 249 0.47 3.75 32.18
N ILE A 250 0.09 3.46 30.93
CA ILE A 250 0.33 2.16 30.27
C ILE A 250 1.71 2.14 29.59
N TYR A 251 2.23 3.31 29.23
CA TYR A 251 3.38 3.44 28.33
C TYR A 251 4.60 4.08 28.99
N PHE A 252 4.42 4.81 30.08
CA PHE A 252 5.46 5.51 30.82
C PHE A 252 5.54 4.99 32.27
N GLU A 253 6.76 4.82 32.75
CA GLU A 253 7.08 4.68 34.17
C GLU A 253 6.60 5.93 34.94
N PRO A 254 6.38 5.83 36.26
CA PRO A 254 6.01 6.96 37.12
C PRO A 254 6.94 8.18 37.01
N ASP A 255 8.15 7.96 36.51
CA ASP A 255 9.24 8.91 36.32
C ASP A 255 9.14 9.66 34.97
N GLY A 256 8.12 9.37 34.14
CA GLY A 256 7.91 9.96 32.82
C GLY A 256 8.78 9.37 31.70
N ARG A 257 9.46 8.26 31.95
CA ARG A 257 10.26 7.51 30.94
C ARG A 257 9.42 6.39 30.35
N LEU A 258 9.48 6.18 29.03
CA LEU A 258 8.80 5.04 28.39
C LEU A 258 9.36 3.71 28.91
N TYR A 259 8.50 2.72 29.20
CA TYR A 259 8.95 1.37 29.54
C TYR A 259 9.84 0.79 28.41
N PRO A 260 11.06 0.34 28.71
CA PRO A 260 11.96 -0.21 27.70
C PRO A 260 11.40 -1.54 27.16
N GLY A 261 11.08 -1.59 25.86
CA GLY A 261 10.51 -2.77 25.18
C GLY A 261 9.05 -2.63 24.71
N ILE A 262 8.38 -1.51 24.99
CA ILE A 262 7.00 -1.30 24.51
C ILE A 262 6.96 -0.97 23.00
N PHE A 263 7.98 -0.30 22.47
CA PHE A 263 8.06 0.03 21.04
C PHE A 263 8.08 -1.22 20.14
N THR A 264 8.54 -2.37 20.67
CA THR A 264 8.60 -3.63 19.93
C THR A 264 7.28 -4.40 19.93
N ASN A 265 6.40 -4.18 20.91
CA ASN A 265 5.08 -4.84 20.98
C ASN A 265 3.93 -3.98 20.42
N ILE A 266 4.03 -2.64 20.46
CA ILE A 266 3.01 -1.73 19.91
C ILE A 266 3.07 -1.62 18.38
N LEU A 267 4.25 -1.84 17.81
CA LEU A 267 4.51 -1.60 16.40
C LEU A 267 5.00 -2.88 15.74
N ASP A 268 4.15 -3.91 15.71
CA ASP A 268 4.30 -4.91 14.65
C ASP A 268 4.16 -4.13 13.33
N ARG A 269 5.30 -3.81 12.73
CA ARG A 269 5.39 -2.98 11.52
C ARG A 269 4.54 -3.58 10.40
N LYS A 270 4.44 -4.92 10.38
CA LYS A 270 3.54 -5.71 9.53
C LYS A 270 2.06 -5.40 9.81
N LEU A 271 1.65 -5.33 11.07
CA LEU A 271 0.27 -5.04 11.47
C LEU A 271 -0.15 -3.61 11.12
N LEU A 272 0.74 -2.64 11.30
CA LEU A 272 0.51 -1.26 10.89
C LEU A 272 0.46 -1.13 9.35
N GLN A 273 1.33 -1.84 8.63
CA GLN A 273 1.31 -1.90 7.17
C GLN A 273 0.03 -2.53 6.63
N LEU A 274 -0.44 -3.63 7.24
CA LEU A 274 -1.70 -4.31 6.89
C LEU A 274 -2.92 -3.41 7.11
N ASN A 275 -2.96 -2.72 8.25
CA ASN A 275 -4.10 -1.88 8.63
C ASN A 275 -4.01 -0.44 8.09
N HIS A 276 -2.95 -0.10 7.37
CA HIS A 276 -2.79 1.22 6.77
C HIS A 276 -3.99 1.51 5.83
N PRO A 277 -4.60 2.71 5.86
CA PRO A 277 -5.75 3.05 5.02
C PRO A 277 -5.56 2.70 3.55
N PHE A 278 -4.38 2.99 2.97
CA PHE A 278 -4.06 2.60 1.59
C PHE A 278 -4.06 1.09 1.35
N THR A 279 -3.45 0.29 2.23
CA THR A 279 -3.43 -1.16 2.09
C THR A 279 -4.85 -1.73 2.13
N LEU A 280 -5.69 -1.21 3.04
CA LEU A 280 -7.10 -1.58 3.13
C LEU A 280 -7.90 -1.18 1.88
N MET A 281 -7.64 -0.01 1.29
CA MET A 281 -8.26 0.42 0.03
C MET A 281 -7.90 -0.53 -1.12
N VAL A 282 -6.64 -0.97 -1.20
CA VAL A 282 -6.17 -1.93 -2.20
C VAL A 282 -6.75 -3.33 -1.98
N GLU A 283 -6.71 -3.85 -0.75
CA GLU A 283 -7.22 -5.17 -0.39
C GLU A 283 -8.72 -5.30 -0.69
N LYS A 284 -9.49 -4.23 -0.42
CA LYS A 284 -10.93 -4.16 -0.70
C LYS A 284 -11.26 -3.65 -2.11
N LYS A 285 -10.26 -3.48 -2.99
CA LYS A 285 -10.41 -3.04 -4.39
C LYS A 285 -11.27 -1.78 -4.54
N ARG A 286 -10.99 -0.75 -3.72
CA ARG A 286 -11.73 0.51 -3.71
C ARG A 286 -11.12 1.52 -4.68
N GLU A 287 -11.29 1.29 -5.98
CA GLU A 287 -10.73 2.11 -7.06
C GLU A 287 -11.09 3.61 -6.89
N LYS A 288 -12.37 3.93 -6.68
CA LYS A 288 -12.84 5.31 -6.47
C LYS A 288 -12.17 6.05 -5.31
N LEU A 289 -11.73 5.33 -4.26
CA LEU A 289 -11.01 5.95 -3.14
C LEU A 289 -9.52 6.12 -3.46
N LEU A 290 -8.94 5.20 -4.23
CA LEU A 290 -7.54 5.26 -4.65
C LEU A 290 -7.30 6.35 -5.69
N ASP A 291 -8.26 6.56 -6.61
CA ASP A 291 -8.21 7.61 -7.64
C ASP A 291 -8.50 9.01 -7.08
N HIS A 292 -8.78 9.13 -5.78
CA HIS A 292 -9.14 10.40 -5.18
C HIS A 292 -7.93 11.37 -5.17
N PRO A 293 -8.12 12.68 -5.47
CA PRO A 293 -7.03 13.65 -5.58
C PRO A 293 -6.20 13.79 -4.29
N LEU A 294 -6.81 13.62 -3.11
CA LEU A 294 -6.10 13.60 -1.82
C LEU A 294 -5.10 12.45 -1.70
N VAL A 295 -5.46 11.27 -2.23
CA VAL A 295 -4.61 10.08 -2.18
C VAL A 295 -3.43 10.26 -3.13
N HIS A 296 -3.70 10.74 -4.36
CA HIS A 296 -2.65 11.08 -5.31
C HIS A 296 -1.71 12.16 -4.78
N SER A 297 -2.23 13.24 -4.18
CA SER A 297 -1.39 14.32 -3.64
C SER A 297 -0.52 13.85 -2.48
N LEU A 298 -1.02 12.96 -1.61
CA LEU A 298 -0.24 12.36 -0.53
C LEU A 298 0.84 11.42 -1.07
N LEU A 299 0.52 10.57 -2.06
CA LEU A 299 1.49 9.68 -2.70
C LEU A 299 2.58 10.48 -3.42
N ASP A 300 2.22 11.53 -4.15
CA ASP A 300 3.15 12.45 -4.81
C ASP A 300 4.03 13.18 -3.79
N TYR A 301 3.47 13.59 -2.66
CA TYR A 301 4.21 14.22 -1.58
C TYR A 301 5.24 13.25 -0.98
N LYS A 302 4.83 12.03 -0.61
CA LYS A 302 5.73 10.99 -0.09
C LYS A 302 6.81 10.61 -1.12
N TRP A 303 6.43 10.56 -2.40
CA TRP A 303 7.36 10.30 -3.50
C TRP A 303 8.41 11.40 -3.63
N LYS A 304 8.01 12.67 -3.68
CA LYS A 304 8.93 13.81 -3.81
C LYS A 304 9.85 13.99 -2.60
N LEU A 305 9.36 13.66 -1.40
CA LEU A 305 10.10 13.91 -0.16
C LEU A 305 11.22 12.88 0.08
N TYR A 306 10.93 11.58 -0.05
CA TYR A 306 11.93 10.54 0.23
C TYR A 306 11.97 9.41 -0.81
N ALA A 307 10.81 8.92 -1.27
CA ALA A 307 10.79 7.65 -1.99
C ALA A 307 11.50 7.73 -3.35
N ARG A 308 11.42 8.89 -4.02
CA ARG A 308 12.15 9.17 -5.26
C ARG A 308 13.65 9.00 -5.09
N TYR A 309 14.22 9.59 -4.04
CA TYR A 309 15.66 9.53 -3.80
C TYR A 309 16.12 8.11 -3.44
N VAL A 310 15.40 7.43 -2.55
CA VAL A 310 15.71 6.05 -2.16
C VAL A 310 15.64 5.11 -3.37
N TYR A 311 14.61 5.26 -4.20
CA TYR A 311 14.43 4.43 -5.39
C TYR A 311 15.51 4.69 -6.45
N TYR A 312 15.74 5.94 -6.85
CA TYR A 312 16.75 6.26 -7.86
C TYR A 312 18.17 5.95 -7.40
N PHE A 313 18.46 6.13 -6.12
CA PHE A 313 19.74 5.72 -5.54
C PHE A 313 19.93 4.21 -5.65
N ASN A 314 18.95 3.41 -5.19
CA ASN A 314 19.03 1.95 -5.29
C ASN A 314 19.10 1.47 -6.76
N PHE A 315 18.32 2.09 -7.65
CA PHE A 315 18.35 1.80 -9.08
C PHE A 315 19.70 2.12 -9.72
N LEU A 316 20.32 3.25 -9.36
CA LEU A 316 21.64 3.62 -9.84
C LEU A 316 22.72 2.63 -9.39
N PHE A 317 22.69 2.19 -8.12
CA PHE A 317 23.60 1.17 -7.60
C PHE A 317 23.46 -0.16 -8.35
N TYR A 318 22.22 -0.56 -8.64
CA TYR A 318 21.97 -1.77 -9.42
C TYR A 318 22.46 -1.63 -10.86
N LEU A 319 22.22 -0.50 -11.52
CA LEU A 319 22.68 -0.24 -12.88
C LEU A 319 24.21 -0.23 -12.96
N LEU A 320 24.88 0.34 -11.96
CA LEU A 320 26.33 0.31 -11.81
C LEU A 320 26.83 -1.14 -11.67
N PHE A 321 26.14 -2.00 -10.91
CA PHE A 321 26.46 -3.42 -10.84
C PHE A 321 26.31 -4.13 -12.20
N VAL A 322 25.17 -3.94 -12.89
CA VAL A 322 24.93 -4.54 -14.21
C VAL A 322 26.00 -4.12 -15.21
N ALA A 323 26.27 -2.81 -15.32
CA ALA A 323 27.28 -2.28 -16.23
C ALA A 323 28.68 -2.83 -15.93
N SER A 324 29.03 -2.99 -14.66
CA SER A 324 30.33 -3.53 -14.24
C SER A 324 30.47 -5.00 -14.56
N LEU A 325 29.41 -5.79 -14.30
CA LEU A 325 29.38 -7.22 -14.62
C LEU A 325 29.47 -7.43 -16.14
N THR A 326 28.73 -6.66 -16.94
CA THR A 326 28.80 -6.77 -18.40
C THR A 326 30.16 -6.36 -18.93
N THR A 327 30.73 -5.27 -18.41
CA THR A 327 32.08 -4.83 -18.79
C THR A 327 33.12 -5.89 -18.44
N TYR A 328 33.01 -6.52 -17.27
CA TYR A 328 33.86 -7.63 -16.88
C TYR A 328 33.79 -8.79 -17.88
N VAL A 329 32.57 -9.24 -18.26
CA VAL A 329 32.37 -10.33 -19.24
C VAL A 329 33.04 -10.03 -20.58
N PHE A 330 32.94 -8.79 -21.07
CA PHE A 330 33.55 -8.39 -22.34
C PHE A 330 35.09 -8.35 -22.30
N ILE A 331 35.69 -8.06 -21.15
CA ILE A 331 37.15 -7.94 -21.02
C ILE A 331 37.78 -9.31 -20.72
N THR A 332 37.06 -10.20 -20.02
CA THR A 332 37.55 -11.55 -19.69
C THR A 332 37.76 -12.43 -20.92
N PHE A 333 38.86 -13.18 -20.94
CA PHE A 333 39.18 -14.10 -22.02
C PHE A 333 38.40 -15.41 -21.90
N ALA A 334 37.63 -15.72 -22.92
CA ALA A 334 37.00 -17.02 -23.06
C ALA A 334 38.05 -18.12 -23.35
N PRO A 335 37.80 -19.38 -22.95
CA PRO A 335 38.79 -20.46 -23.05
C PRO A 335 39.31 -20.70 -24.47
N TYR A 336 38.47 -20.47 -25.49
CA TYR A 336 38.88 -20.64 -26.90
C TYR A 336 39.90 -19.59 -27.37
N CYS A 337 40.00 -18.43 -26.71
CA CYS A 337 40.98 -17.40 -27.05
C CYS A 337 42.43 -17.85 -26.80
N PHE A 338 42.64 -18.89 -26.00
CA PHE A 338 43.95 -19.47 -25.70
C PHE A 338 44.32 -20.64 -26.64
N GLY A 339 43.54 -20.87 -27.71
CA GLY A 339 43.80 -21.95 -28.68
C GLY A 339 43.45 -23.35 -28.18
N ILE A 340 42.59 -23.44 -27.16
CA ILE A 340 42.18 -24.70 -26.53
C ILE A 340 41.08 -25.33 -27.39
N THR A 341 41.28 -26.59 -27.78
CA THR A 341 40.29 -27.34 -28.55
C THR A 341 39.12 -27.84 -27.69
N HIS A 342 37.98 -28.12 -28.33
CA HIS A 342 36.78 -28.60 -27.63
C HIS A 342 36.98 -29.96 -26.94
N GLU A 343 37.88 -30.79 -27.46
CA GLU A 343 38.25 -32.08 -26.89
C GLU A 343 39.10 -31.90 -25.62
N GLN A 344 40.10 -31.02 -25.65
CA GLN A 344 40.92 -30.69 -24.47
C GLN A 344 40.09 -30.11 -23.31
N MET A 345 39.03 -29.35 -23.61
CA MET A 345 38.11 -28.83 -22.58
C MET A 345 37.27 -29.92 -21.88
N LYS A 346 37.09 -31.10 -22.50
CA LYS A 346 36.33 -32.22 -21.92
C LYS A 346 37.21 -33.17 -21.12
N GLU A 347 38.46 -33.36 -21.52
CA GLU A 347 39.35 -34.37 -20.93
C GLU A 347 40.20 -33.84 -19.77
N LEU A 348 40.61 -32.56 -19.81
CA LEU A 348 41.52 -32.00 -18.80
C LEU A 348 40.77 -31.28 -17.68
N THR A 349 41.31 -31.38 -16.46
CA THR A 349 40.84 -30.58 -15.33
C THR A 349 41.21 -29.10 -15.49
N CYS A 350 40.47 -28.20 -14.82
CA CYS A 350 40.73 -26.76 -14.92
C CYS A 350 42.14 -26.36 -14.46
N TYR A 351 42.76 -27.14 -13.56
CA TYR A 351 44.13 -26.93 -13.13
C TYR A 351 45.15 -27.30 -14.22
N GLU A 352 44.99 -28.47 -14.85
CA GLU A 352 45.87 -28.96 -15.91
C GLU A 352 45.78 -28.10 -17.18
N LEU A 353 44.59 -27.61 -17.51
CA LEU A 353 44.42 -26.67 -18.61
C LEU A 353 45.16 -25.35 -18.36
N CYS A 354 45.22 -24.92 -17.09
CA CYS A 354 45.86 -23.68 -16.72
C CYS A 354 47.39 -23.79 -16.71
N THR A 355 47.96 -24.93 -16.30
CA THR A 355 49.40 -25.19 -16.43
C THR A 355 49.83 -25.30 -17.89
N PHE A 356 48.98 -25.87 -18.75
CA PHE A 356 49.20 -25.90 -20.20
C PHE A 356 49.30 -24.48 -20.80
N ILE A 357 48.37 -23.59 -20.45
CA ILE A 357 48.39 -22.19 -20.91
C ILE A 357 49.64 -21.47 -20.40
N LYS A 358 49.98 -21.63 -19.11
CA LYS A 358 51.14 -20.98 -18.49
C LYS A 358 52.46 -21.39 -19.15
N ASN A 359 52.60 -22.66 -19.54
CA ASN A 359 53.85 -23.18 -20.08
C ASN A 359 54.03 -22.87 -21.59
N ASN A 360 52.93 -22.76 -22.35
CA ASN A 360 53.00 -22.60 -23.80
C ASN A 360 52.88 -21.15 -24.30
N GLN A 361 52.41 -20.21 -23.47
CA GLN A 361 52.05 -18.85 -23.90
C GLN A 361 52.66 -17.71 -23.05
N THR A 362 53.87 -17.92 -22.49
CA THR A 362 54.56 -16.94 -21.63
C THR A 362 54.78 -15.56 -22.29
N ASP A 363 55.06 -15.50 -23.59
CA ASP A 363 55.36 -14.24 -24.29
C ASP A 363 54.11 -13.40 -24.59
N SER A 364 52.97 -14.04 -24.82
CA SER A 364 51.67 -13.35 -24.99
C SER A 364 51.09 -12.83 -23.67
N ILE A 365 51.39 -13.47 -22.54
CA ILE A 365 50.89 -13.09 -21.22
C ILE A 365 51.49 -11.73 -20.79
N ASN A 366 52.77 -11.48 -21.06
CA ASN A 366 53.43 -10.21 -20.70
C ASN A 366 52.83 -8.98 -21.41
N ASN A 367 52.41 -9.12 -22.66
CA ASN A 367 51.69 -8.07 -23.40
C ASN A 367 50.24 -7.87 -22.91
N LEU A 368 49.68 -8.86 -22.21
CA LEU A 368 48.34 -8.83 -21.62
C LEU A 368 48.31 -8.34 -20.18
N GLN A 369 49.46 -8.09 -19.54
CA GLN A 369 49.54 -7.72 -18.12
C GLN A 369 48.70 -6.47 -17.78
N SER A 370 48.73 -5.44 -18.63
CA SER A 370 47.91 -4.24 -18.45
C SER A 370 46.40 -4.54 -18.52
N ARG A 371 45.98 -5.49 -19.36
CA ARG A 371 44.58 -5.93 -19.45
C ARG A 371 44.19 -6.80 -18.25
N ILE A 372 45.08 -7.66 -17.77
CA ILE A 372 44.88 -8.49 -16.57
C ILE A 372 44.66 -7.59 -15.34
N ASN A 373 45.46 -6.52 -15.19
CA ASN A 373 45.25 -5.53 -14.13
C ASN A 373 43.86 -4.88 -14.20
N ILE A 374 43.38 -4.54 -15.40
CA ILE A 374 42.03 -3.98 -15.61
C ILE A 374 40.95 -5.02 -15.24
N ILE A 375 41.13 -6.29 -15.61
CA ILE A 375 40.21 -7.39 -15.23
C ILE A 375 40.09 -7.48 -13.71
N HIS A 376 41.22 -7.45 -12.98
CA HIS A 376 41.20 -7.49 -11.52
C HIS A 376 40.50 -6.28 -10.90
N ILE A 377 40.65 -5.07 -11.47
CA ILE A 377 39.95 -3.87 -10.99
C ILE A 377 38.43 -4.06 -11.10
N PHE A 378 37.93 -4.47 -12.26
CA PHE A 378 36.49 -4.72 -12.46
C PHE A 378 35.99 -5.92 -11.64
N GLN A 379 36.81 -6.96 -11.46
CA GLN A 379 36.52 -8.10 -10.61
C GLN A 379 36.22 -7.65 -9.17
N TRP A 380 37.12 -6.86 -8.58
CA TRP A 380 36.93 -6.33 -7.22
C TRP A 380 35.69 -5.44 -7.13
N PHE A 381 35.44 -4.62 -8.15
CA PHE A 381 34.27 -3.76 -8.18
C PHE A 381 32.96 -4.58 -8.19
N VAL A 382 32.86 -5.62 -9.01
CA VAL A 382 31.69 -6.52 -9.04
C VAL A 382 31.52 -7.26 -7.72
N ILE A 383 32.60 -7.81 -7.14
CA ILE A 383 32.55 -8.51 -5.85
C ILE A 383 32.09 -7.59 -4.73
N ILE A 384 32.62 -6.37 -4.65
CA ILE A 384 32.24 -5.40 -3.61
C ILE A 384 30.76 -5.02 -3.73
N LEU A 385 30.30 -4.69 -4.93
CA LEU A 385 28.90 -4.31 -5.17
C LEU A 385 27.93 -5.46 -4.89
N ALA A 386 28.24 -6.66 -5.38
CA ALA A 386 27.44 -7.85 -5.13
C ALA A 386 27.38 -8.18 -3.62
N SER A 387 28.50 -8.06 -2.91
CA SER A 387 28.57 -8.35 -1.47
C SER A 387 27.72 -7.37 -0.66
N ILE A 388 27.77 -6.07 -0.97
CA ILE A 388 26.93 -5.05 -0.31
C ILE A 388 25.45 -5.38 -0.50
N GLN A 389 25.05 -5.76 -1.71
CA GLN A 389 23.65 -6.07 -2.01
C GLN A 389 23.21 -7.39 -1.37
N ILE A 390 24.07 -8.42 -1.32
CA ILE A 390 23.77 -9.66 -0.59
C ILE A 390 23.58 -9.40 0.90
N VAL A 391 24.39 -8.55 1.52
CA VAL A 391 24.21 -8.18 2.94
C VAL A 391 22.86 -7.48 3.15
N LYS A 392 22.46 -6.59 2.22
CA LYS A 392 21.14 -5.96 2.24
C LYS A 392 20.02 -6.98 2.10
N GLU A 393 20.09 -7.92 1.16
CA GLU A 393 19.07 -8.97 0.99
C GLU A 393 19.03 -9.91 2.20
N PHE A 394 20.17 -10.24 2.79
CA PHE A 394 20.22 -11.04 4.01
C PHE A 394 19.57 -10.34 5.20
N SER A 395 19.74 -9.01 5.31
CA SER A 395 19.04 -8.21 6.31
C SER A 395 17.52 -8.22 6.09
N GLN A 396 17.06 -8.21 4.84
CA GLN A 396 15.63 -8.32 4.51
C GLN A 396 15.08 -9.72 4.83
N ILE A 397 15.81 -10.79 4.49
CA ILE A 397 15.45 -12.17 4.82
C ILE A 397 15.25 -12.34 6.34
N ILE A 398 16.14 -11.77 7.16
CA ILE A 398 16.02 -11.85 8.63
C ILE A 398 14.77 -11.09 9.13
N SER A 399 14.50 -9.91 8.56
CA SER A 399 13.37 -9.06 8.97
C SER A 399 12.02 -9.66 8.58
N GLU A 400 11.90 -10.16 7.34
CA GLU A 400 10.61 -10.56 6.75
C GLU A 400 10.35 -12.07 6.83
N ARG A 401 11.40 -12.89 7.04
CA ARG A 401 11.37 -14.35 7.16
C ARG A 401 10.82 -15.04 5.91
N LEU A 402 9.67 -15.71 6.02
CA LEU A 402 9.09 -16.54 4.95
C LEU A 402 8.37 -15.71 3.89
N ASP A 403 7.86 -14.53 4.24
CA ASP A 403 7.17 -13.63 3.31
C ASP A 403 8.14 -13.00 2.27
N TYR A 404 9.44 -13.11 2.52
CA TYR A 404 10.48 -12.57 1.65
C TYR A 404 10.67 -13.37 0.35
N ILE A 405 10.34 -14.68 0.35
CA ILE A 405 10.61 -15.58 -0.79
C ILE A 405 9.60 -15.31 -1.92
N ASN A 406 9.75 -14.18 -2.57
CA ASN A 406 9.06 -13.79 -3.79
C ASN A 406 9.98 -14.05 -5.00
N LEU A 407 9.38 -14.26 -6.17
CA LEU A 407 10.13 -14.53 -7.41
C LEU A 407 11.14 -13.42 -7.72
N GLU A 408 10.76 -12.16 -7.51
CA GLU A 408 11.62 -10.99 -7.72
C GLU A 408 12.90 -11.07 -6.86
N ASN A 409 12.73 -11.21 -5.54
CA ASN A 409 13.82 -11.31 -4.58
C ASN A 409 14.71 -12.55 -4.80
N ALA A 410 14.11 -13.68 -5.19
CA ALA A 410 14.83 -14.91 -5.48
C ALA A 410 15.71 -14.78 -6.73
N VAL A 411 15.19 -14.17 -7.80
CA VAL A 411 15.95 -13.87 -9.02
C VAL A 411 17.11 -12.93 -8.70
N GLU A 412 16.86 -11.84 -7.96
CA GLU A 412 17.91 -10.89 -7.55
C GLU A 412 19.02 -11.58 -6.75
N LEU A 413 18.67 -12.32 -5.70
CA LEU A 413 19.65 -13.05 -4.88
C LEU A 413 20.46 -14.06 -5.71
N SER A 414 19.79 -14.82 -6.58
CA SER A 414 20.46 -15.78 -7.46
C SER A 414 21.43 -15.11 -8.43
N ALA A 415 21.08 -13.93 -8.96
CA ALA A 415 21.94 -13.16 -9.85
C ALA A 415 23.23 -12.69 -9.14
N PHE A 416 23.13 -12.18 -7.90
CA PHE A 416 24.31 -11.77 -7.14
C PHE A 416 25.22 -12.94 -6.76
N ILE A 417 24.65 -14.07 -6.35
CA ILE A 417 25.42 -15.28 -6.02
C ILE A 417 26.16 -15.78 -7.28
N LEU A 418 25.48 -15.87 -8.42
CA LEU A 418 26.10 -16.31 -9.68
C LEU A 418 27.19 -15.33 -10.16
N ALA A 419 26.99 -14.03 -10.00
CA ALA A 419 28.00 -13.03 -10.33
C ALA A 419 29.27 -13.16 -9.47
N ILE A 420 29.13 -13.47 -8.17
CA ILE A 420 30.28 -13.76 -7.31
C ILE A 420 30.96 -15.07 -7.72
N LEU A 421 30.20 -16.15 -7.94
CA LEU A 421 30.78 -17.44 -8.37
C LEU A 421 31.54 -17.34 -9.71
N PHE A 422 31.08 -16.46 -10.59
CA PHE A 422 31.76 -16.18 -11.86
C PHE A 422 33.06 -15.39 -11.67
N THR A 423 33.06 -14.40 -10.78
CA THR A 423 34.19 -13.46 -10.60
C THR A 423 35.25 -13.93 -9.60
N VAL A 424 34.94 -14.86 -8.70
CA VAL A 424 35.90 -15.35 -7.69
C VAL A 424 36.96 -16.25 -8.33
N ASP A 425 38.22 -16.04 -7.94
CA ASP A 425 39.35 -16.90 -8.32
C ASP A 425 39.33 -18.18 -7.49
N PHE A 426 39.04 -19.32 -8.12
CA PHE A 426 39.10 -20.63 -7.43
C PHE A 426 40.54 -21.15 -7.29
N ASN A 427 41.42 -20.81 -8.24
CA ASN A 427 42.78 -21.34 -8.32
C ASN A 427 43.83 -20.22 -8.39
N THR A 428 45.05 -20.50 -7.93
CA THR A 428 46.21 -19.59 -8.03
C THR A 428 46.48 -19.15 -9.47
N CYS A 429 46.26 -20.04 -10.43
CA CYS A 429 46.44 -19.75 -11.85
C CYS A 429 45.37 -18.80 -12.42
N SER A 430 44.11 -18.86 -11.92
CA SER A 430 43.07 -17.87 -12.24
C SER A 430 43.48 -16.47 -11.78
N LYS A 431 44.17 -16.39 -10.64
CA LYS A 431 44.67 -15.13 -10.08
C LYS A 431 45.84 -14.53 -10.88
N GLU A 432 46.66 -15.36 -11.53
CA GLU A 432 47.82 -14.89 -12.30
C GLU A 432 47.49 -14.55 -13.76
N ILE A 433 46.62 -15.34 -14.41
CA ILE A 433 46.36 -15.26 -15.85
C ILE A 433 44.98 -14.65 -16.14
N GLY A 434 44.07 -14.61 -15.16
CA GLY A 434 42.68 -14.20 -15.37
C GLY A 434 41.83 -15.23 -16.12
N TYR A 435 42.32 -16.48 -16.22
CA TYR A 435 41.62 -17.59 -16.86
C TYR A 435 40.49 -18.13 -15.98
N ARG A 436 39.31 -18.36 -16.57
CA ARG A 436 38.12 -18.90 -15.90
C ARG A 436 37.77 -20.29 -16.41
N CYS A 437 37.40 -21.18 -15.50
CA CYS A 437 37.00 -22.55 -15.85
C CYS A 437 35.70 -22.57 -16.68
N VAL A 438 35.48 -23.65 -17.44
CA VAL A 438 34.26 -23.84 -18.26
C VAL A 438 32.97 -23.72 -17.43
N ILE A 439 32.95 -24.31 -16.23
CA ILE A 439 31.80 -24.22 -15.32
C ILE A 439 31.54 -22.77 -14.87
N GLN A 440 32.60 -21.98 -14.62
CA GLN A 440 32.44 -20.57 -14.27
C GLN A 440 31.82 -19.78 -15.42
N TRP A 441 32.20 -20.05 -16.67
CA TRP A 441 31.58 -19.43 -17.84
C TRP A 441 30.09 -19.79 -17.99
N GLN A 442 29.71 -21.03 -17.72
CA GLN A 442 28.29 -21.45 -17.73
C GLN A 442 27.48 -20.72 -16.65
N LEU A 443 28.01 -20.65 -15.42
CA LEU A 443 27.39 -19.92 -14.31
C LEU A 443 27.34 -18.40 -14.58
N GLY A 444 28.39 -17.85 -15.21
CA GLY A 444 28.48 -16.46 -15.62
C GLY A 444 27.44 -16.10 -16.69
N ALA A 445 27.26 -16.96 -17.69
CA ALA A 445 26.23 -16.77 -18.72
C ALA A 445 24.81 -16.73 -18.10
N LEU A 446 24.50 -17.67 -17.20
CA LEU A 446 23.24 -17.68 -16.46
C LEU A 446 23.11 -16.43 -15.57
N GLY A 447 24.18 -16.04 -14.87
CA GLY A 447 24.21 -14.87 -13.99
C GLY A 447 23.96 -13.55 -14.74
N VAL A 448 24.59 -13.35 -15.90
CA VAL A 448 24.37 -12.19 -16.77
C VAL A 448 22.93 -12.15 -17.25
N PHE A 449 22.38 -13.28 -17.73
CA PHE A 449 20.99 -13.36 -18.15
C PHE A 449 20.03 -12.98 -17.01
N LEU A 450 20.21 -13.56 -15.83
CA LEU A 450 19.36 -13.27 -14.67
C LEU A 450 19.50 -11.83 -14.17
N THR A 451 20.69 -11.23 -14.28
CA THR A 451 20.93 -9.82 -13.94
C THR A 451 20.16 -8.88 -14.86
N TRP A 452 20.21 -9.11 -16.17
CA TRP A 452 19.40 -8.33 -17.12
C TRP A 452 17.90 -8.57 -16.94
N PHE A 453 17.49 -9.80 -16.64
CA PHE A 453 16.09 -10.11 -16.34
C PHE A 453 15.60 -9.42 -15.06
N ALA A 454 16.40 -9.41 -13.99
CA ALA A 454 16.10 -8.67 -12.77
C ALA A 454 16.04 -7.15 -13.00
N LEU A 455 16.85 -6.60 -13.92
CA LEU A 455 16.73 -5.18 -14.32
C LEU A 455 15.33 -4.86 -14.86
N VAL A 456 14.75 -5.76 -15.66
CA VAL A 456 13.37 -5.60 -16.17
C VAL A 456 12.37 -5.59 -15.01
N LEU A 457 12.54 -6.45 -14.00
CA LEU A 457 11.68 -6.47 -12.81
C LEU A 457 11.81 -5.17 -11.99
N PHE A 458 13.00 -4.58 -11.87
CA PHE A 458 13.19 -3.27 -11.24
C PHE A 458 12.39 -2.15 -11.90
N MET A 459 12.15 -2.25 -13.22
CA MET A 459 11.39 -1.26 -13.98
C MET A 459 9.89 -1.26 -13.67
N LYS A 460 9.37 -2.27 -12.95
CA LYS A 460 7.97 -2.37 -12.51
C LYS A 460 7.48 -1.14 -11.73
N LYS A 461 8.36 -0.46 -11.01
CA LYS A 461 8.03 0.70 -10.17
C LYS A 461 7.94 2.02 -10.96
N PHE A 462 8.26 2.03 -12.26
CA PHE A 462 8.08 3.22 -13.09
C PHE A 462 6.64 3.33 -13.59
N PRO A 463 6.01 4.53 -13.51
CA PRO A 463 4.59 4.69 -13.85
C PRO A 463 4.28 4.41 -15.34
N SER A 464 5.18 4.72 -16.27
CA SER A 464 4.93 4.51 -17.71
C SER A 464 5.31 3.10 -18.21
N PHE A 465 6.38 2.52 -17.66
CA PHE A 465 6.89 1.21 -18.12
C PHE A 465 6.43 0.04 -17.25
N GLY A 466 6.02 0.31 -16.00
CA GLY A 466 5.71 -0.72 -15.03
C GLY A 466 4.54 -1.61 -15.41
N ILE A 467 3.54 -1.05 -16.11
CA ILE A 467 2.37 -1.80 -16.58
C ILE A 467 2.79 -2.93 -17.54
N TYR A 468 3.74 -2.68 -18.46
CA TYR A 468 4.24 -3.70 -19.37
C TYR A 468 4.97 -4.82 -18.63
N VAL A 469 5.73 -4.48 -17.59
CA VAL A 469 6.41 -5.48 -16.75
C VAL A 469 5.41 -6.33 -16.00
N VAL A 470 4.34 -5.73 -15.44
CA VAL A 470 3.25 -6.48 -14.79
C VAL A 470 2.58 -7.43 -15.77
N MET A 471 2.23 -6.95 -16.98
CA MET A 471 1.66 -7.79 -18.03
C MET A 471 2.60 -8.95 -18.41
N LEU A 472 3.91 -8.70 -18.56
CA LEU A 472 4.90 -9.74 -18.85
C LEU A 472 4.92 -10.81 -17.75
N THR A 473 4.94 -10.41 -16.48
CA THR A 473 4.96 -11.35 -15.36
C THR A 473 3.68 -12.19 -15.29
N ASP A 474 2.52 -11.59 -15.59
CA ASP A 474 1.24 -12.30 -15.64
C ASP A 474 1.17 -13.31 -16.80
N ILE A 475 1.70 -12.93 -17.97
CA ILE A 475 1.82 -13.82 -19.12
C ILE A 475 2.78 -14.97 -18.81
N LEU A 476 3.95 -14.72 -18.23
CA LEU A 476 4.91 -15.76 -17.84
C LEU A 476 4.31 -16.74 -16.83
N HIS A 477 3.57 -16.26 -15.84
CA HIS A 477 2.89 -17.10 -14.87
C HIS A 477 1.79 -17.95 -15.53
N THR A 478 0.99 -17.35 -16.43
CA THR A 478 -0.03 -18.07 -17.20
C THR A 478 0.62 -19.14 -18.09
N PHE A 479 1.68 -18.78 -18.80
CA PHE A 479 2.47 -19.68 -19.64
C PHE A 479 3.05 -20.84 -18.83
N SER A 480 3.64 -20.59 -17.66
CA SER A 480 4.19 -21.64 -16.79
C SER A 480 3.15 -22.69 -16.40
N ARG A 481 1.91 -22.28 -16.12
CA ARG A 481 0.80 -23.22 -15.85
C ARG A 481 0.45 -24.09 -17.06
N PHE A 482 0.42 -23.51 -18.25
CA PHE A 482 0.13 -24.24 -19.49
C PHE A 482 1.33 -25.04 -20.01
N PHE A 483 2.56 -24.64 -19.66
CA PHE A 483 3.80 -25.25 -20.13
C PHE A 483 3.90 -26.73 -19.76
N LEU A 484 3.33 -27.15 -18.61
CA LEU A 484 3.29 -28.56 -18.21
C LEU A 484 2.55 -29.43 -19.23
N VAL A 485 1.48 -28.93 -19.84
CA VAL A 485 0.73 -29.65 -20.87
C VAL A 485 1.55 -29.74 -22.16
N PHE A 486 2.18 -28.63 -22.57
CA PHE A 486 3.08 -28.62 -23.73
C PHE A 486 4.27 -29.55 -23.53
N PHE A 487 4.84 -29.61 -22.34
CA PHE A 487 5.98 -30.45 -22.01
C PHE A 487 5.68 -31.95 -22.20
N LEU A 488 4.46 -32.41 -21.90
CA LEU A 488 4.04 -33.78 -22.18
C LEU A 488 4.00 -34.07 -23.68
N PHE A 489 3.49 -33.14 -24.50
CA PHE A 489 3.51 -33.28 -25.95
C PHE A 489 4.95 -33.26 -26.50
N ILE A 490 5.82 -32.38 -25.99
CA ILE A 490 7.24 -32.33 -26.37
C ILE A 490 7.89 -33.69 -26.14
N ILE A 491 7.71 -34.30 -24.97
CA ILE A 491 8.28 -35.61 -24.68
C ILE A 491 7.72 -36.68 -25.62
N GLY A 492 6.39 -36.68 -25.85
CA GLY A 492 5.74 -37.64 -26.73
C GLY A 492 6.27 -37.57 -28.17
N PHE A 493 6.35 -36.37 -28.75
CA PHE A 493 6.89 -36.16 -30.09
C PHE A 493 8.40 -36.40 -30.15
N ALA A 494 9.17 -35.97 -29.14
CA ALA A 494 10.61 -36.20 -29.08
C ALA A 494 10.96 -37.70 -29.01
N LEU A 495 10.19 -38.50 -28.29
CA LEU A 495 10.36 -39.96 -28.29
C LEU A 495 10.00 -40.57 -29.64
N ALA A 496 8.90 -40.12 -30.26
CA ALA A 496 8.49 -40.61 -31.59
C ALA A 496 9.53 -40.27 -32.67
N PHE A 497 10.02 -39.02 -32.71
CA PHE A 497 11.08 -38.61 -33.64
C PHE A 497 12.41 -39.28 -33.33
N HIS A 498 12.73 -39.47 -32.05
CA HIS A 498 13.90 -40.25 -31.68
C HIS A 498 13.79 -41.66 -32.25
N MET A 499 12.65 -42.35 -32.14
CA MET A 499 12.50 -43.71 -32.70
C MET A 499 12.51 -43.74 -34.23
N LEU A 500 11.88 -42.77 -34.90
CA LEU A 500 11.73 -42.76 -36.36
C LEU A 500 12.99 -42.26 -37.10
N LEU A 501 13.71 -41.31 -36.51
CA LEU A 501 14.79 -40.56 -37.16
C LEU A 501 16.16 -40.81 -36.52
N GLN A 502 16.39 -41.95 -35.88
CA GLN A 502 17.68 -42.29 -35.22
C GLN A 502 18.90 -42.12 -36.13
N ASN A 503 18.71 -42.26 -37.44
CA ASN A 503 19.77 -42.15 -38.44
C ASN A 503 20.20 -40.70 -38.72
N HIS A 504 19.47 -39.69 -38.23
CA HIS A 504 19.80 -38.28 -38.38
C HIS A 504 20.44 -37.72 -37.10
N ASN A 505 21.54 -36.98 -37.24
CA ASN A 505 22.29 -36.37 -36.13
C ASN A 505 21.42 -35.61 -35.09
N PRO A 506 20.38 -34.83 -35.48
CA PRO A 506 19.54 -34.12 -34.51
C PRO A 506 18.70 -35.04 -33.61
N PHE A 507 18.41 -36.27 -34.06
CA PHE A 507 17.52 -37.21 -33.37
C PHE A 507 18.25 -38.45 -32.86
N GLN A 508 19.57 -38.54 -33.04
CA GLN A 508 20.39 -39.68 -32.63
C GLN A 508 20.36 -39.94 -31.12
N HIS A 509 20.30 -38.88 -30.31
CA HIS A 509 20.17 -38.96 -28.85
C HIS A 509 18.85 -38.37 -28.40
N PHE A 510 18.26 -38.95 -27.35
CA PHE A 510 17.01 -38.46 -26.79
C PHE A 510 17.07 -36.97 -26.40
N GLY A 511 18.17 -36.51 -25.79
CA GLY A 511 18.35 -35.11 -25.42
C GLY A 511 18.35 -34.16 -26.61
N ASN A 512 19.01 -34.54 -27.71
CA ASN A 512 19.05 -33.75 -28.94
C ASN A 512 17.68 -33.76 -29.62
N SER A 513 16.99 -34.91 -29.64
CA SER A 513 15.62 -35.03 -30.15
C SER A 513 14.66 -34.12 -29.39
N LEU A 514 14.76 -34.08 -28.07
CA LEU A 514 13.94 -33.20 -27.23
C LEU A 514 14.20 -31.73 -27.53
N LEU A 515 15.47 -31.33 -27.63
CA LEU A 515 15.84 -29.96 -27.97
C LEU A 515 15.38 -29.57 -29.38
N LYS A 516 15.59 -30.44 -30.39
CA LYS A 516 15.13 -30.20 -31.76
C LYS A 516 13.60 -30.13 -31.84
N THR A 517 12.89 -30.96 -31.08
CA THR A 517 11.41 -30.93 -30.99
C THR A 517 10.92 -29.62 -30.35
N CYS A 518 11.61 -29.09 -29.33
CA CYS A 518 11.31 -27.77 -28.78
C CYS A 518 11.50 -26.65 -29.82
N VAL A 519 12.59 -26.68 -30.58
CA VAL A 519 12.88 -25.70 -31.64
C VAL A 519 11.83 -25.78 -32.76
N MET A 520 11.44 -27.00 -33.16
CA MET A 520 10.37 -27.22 -34.13
C MET A 520 9.02 -26.66 -33.67
N MET A 521 8.71 -26.65 -32.36
CA MET A 521 7.49 -26.05 -31.83
C MET A 521 7.45 -24.53 -32.02
N ILE A 522 8.60 -23.86 -31.91
CA ILE A 522 8.72 -22.41 -32.11
C ILE A 522 8.54 -22.05 -33.60
N GLY A 523 8.60 -23.05 -34.49
CA GLY A 523 8.42 -22.89 -35.95
C GLY A 523 9.73 -22.87 -36.72
N GLU A 524 10.88 -23.01 -36.05
CA GLU A 524 12.18 -23.14 -36.70
C GLU A 524 12.38 -24.56 -37.23
N PHE A 525 11.83 -24.80 -38.41
CA PHE A 525 12.07 -26.03 -39.18
C PHE A 525 13.33 -25.86 -40.05
N GLU A 526 14.50 -26.04 -39.44
CA GLU A 526 15.69 -26.33 -40.24
C GLU A 526 15.65 -27.81 -40.66
N TYR A 527 15.09 -28.02 -41.84
CA TYR A 527 15.17 -29.26 -42.62
C TYR A 527 16.45 -29.18 -43.47
N GLU A 528 17.60 -29.46 -42.86
CA GLU A 528 18.78 -29.80 -43.65
C GLU A 528 18.64 -31.27 -44.05
N GLY A 529 18.25 -31.48 -45.32
CA GLY A 529 18.03 -32.78 -45.94
C GLY A 529 19.31 -33.55 -46.20
#